data_AF-A0A6A6JIV4-F1
#
_entry.id   AF-A0A6A6JIV4-F1
#
_cell.length_a   1.000
_cell.length_b   1.000
_cell.length_c   1.000
_cell.angle_alpha   90.00
_cell.angle_beta   90.00
_cell.angle_gamma   90.00
#
_symmetry.space_group_name_H-M   'P 1'
#
loop_
_entity.id
_entity.type
_entity.pdbx_description
1 polymer ?
#
loop_
_entity_poly.entity_id
_entity_poly.type
_entity_poly.pdbx_seq_one_letter_code
_entity_poly.pdbx_strand_id
1 'polypeptide(L)'
;MEPVPLRAAIGADMAKNFQYTDADVTASDECFICMQPYAPFNPVGCHAIKLKPCGHVVGFQCLSKWNATNPEAACLLCRQRLALQFASKIDQVLLWLARSEFFDAFDDLLAAMHRDDDPRKTYHLRNALVRGEITISERLRLLRDVVELHSWVHAVIAVIYIFGLALVSAGTQIVFSALENTTVGCAEALVPRWRPQAAAFLQGVDIWIFGEGNVIWRLVHLRPIPWIIIRTLLGAHGFLYAFFVSTSMAICLLAGRH
;
A
#
# COMPACT_ATOMS: atom_id res chain seq x y z
N MET A 1 -31.80 26.44 22.27
CA MET A 1 -31.14 25.17 21.91
C MET A 1 -31.09 24.33 23.15
N GLU A 2 -31.86 23.25 23.23
CA GLU A 2 -31.69 22.27 24.31
C GLU A 2 -30.35 21.54 24.11
N PRO A 3 -29.56 21.31 25.17
CA PRO A 3 -28.32 20.54 25.05
C PRO A 3 -28.67 19.11 24.62
N VAL A 4 -28.15 18.68 23.47
CA VAL A 4 -28.23 17.28 23.04
C VAL A 4 -27.67 16.44 24.18
N PRO A 5 -28.40 15.42 24.68
CA PRO A 5 -27.94 14.62 25.81
C PRO A 5 -26.58 14.02 25.45
N LEU A 6 -25.55 14.37 26.22
CA LEU A 6 -24.13 14.03 25.96
C LEU A 6 -23.91 12.52 25.68
N ARG A 7 -24.76 11.70 26.29
CA ARG A 7 -24.83 10.24 26.10
C ARG A 7 -25.15 9.82 24.66
N ALA A 8 -25.87 10.63 23.89
CA ALA A 8 -26.21 10.35 22.49
C ALA A 8 -25.09 10.76 21.51
N ALA A 9 -24.28 11.75 21.88
CA ALA A 9 -23.16 12.22 21.06
C ALA A 9 -21.93 11.30 21.14
N ILE A 10 -21.84 10.49 22.19
CA ILE A 10 -20.67 9.68 22.49
C ILE A 10 -21.02 8.23 22.15
N GLY A 11 -20.48 7.73 21.04
CA GLY A 11 -20.78 6.40 20.51
C GLY A 11 -20.69 5.31 21.60
N ALA A 12 -21.58 4.32 21.52
CA ALA A 12 -21.77 3.28 22.54
C ALA A 12 -20.47 2.54 22.96
N ASP A 13 -19.47 2.51 22.09
CA ASP A 13 -18.19 1.87 22.37
C ASP A 13 -17.27 2.68 23.31
N MET A 14 -17.36 4.02 23.33
CA MET A 14 -16.60 4.82 24.31
C MET A 14 -17.12 4.60 25.74
N ALA A 15 -18.41 4.31 25.92
CA ALA A 15 -19.02 4.08 27.23
C ALA A 15 -18.47 2.83 27.96
N LYS A 16 -17.77 1.94 27.25
CA LYS A 16 -17.15 0.75 27.87
C LYS A 16 -15.94 1.08 28.74
N ASN A 17 -15.22 2.17 28.48
CA ASN A 17 -13.95 2.48 29.16
C ASN A 17 -14.02 3.63 30.17
N PHE A 18 -15.13 4.35 30.19
CA PHE A 18 -15.33 5.50 31.06
C PHE A 18 -16.65 5.40 31.80
N GLN A 19 -16.69 5.98 32.98
CA GLN A 19 -17.92 6.23 33.71
C GLN A 19 -18.13 7.74 33.76
N TYR A 20 -19.32 8.22 33.40
CA TYR A 20 -19.70 9.60 33.66
C TYR A 20 -19.91 9.74 35.16
N THR A 21 -19.23 10.71 35.75
CA THR A 21 -19.25 10.93 37.20
C THR A 21 -19.53 12.39 37.49
N ASP A 22 -20.56 12.96 36.85
CA ASP A 22 -21.01 14.31 37.15
C ASP A 22 -21.38 14.48 38.65
N ALA A 23 -21.65 13.37 39.36
CA ALA A 23 -21.95 13.34 40.79
C ALA A 23 -20.73 13.31 41.73
N ASP A 24 -19.53 12.96 41.24
CA ASP A 24 -18.33 12.78 42.08
C ASP A 24 -17.39 14.01 42.07
N VAL A 25 -17.70 15.04 41.26
CA VAL A 25 -16.90 16.25 41.13
C VAL A 25 -17.53 17.42 41.87
N THR A 26 -16.69 18.16 42.59
CA THR A 26 -17.03 19.37 43.33
C THR A 26 -16.68 20.62 42.53
N ALA A 27 -17.17 21.80 42.94
CA ALA A 27 -16.86 23.06 42.28
C ALA A 27 -15.38 23.45 42.32
N SER A 28 -14.61 22.87 43.26
CA SER A 28 -13.16 23.05 43.37
C SER A 28 -12.35 22.13 42.47
N ASP A 29 -12.98 21.11 41.87
CA ASP A 29 -12.26 20.17 41.01
C ASP A 29 -12.10 20.76 39.61
N GLU A 30 -10.86 20.76 39.13
CA GLU A 30 -10.49 21.29 37.82
C GLU A 30 -9.87 20.22 36.94
N CYS A 31 -10.11 20.34 35.64
CA CYS A 31 -9.49 19.46 34.66
C CYS A 31 -7.99 19.73 34.57
N PHE A 32 -7.18 18.73 34.89
CA PHE A 32 -5.71 18.84 34.84
C PHE A 32 -5.13 19.21 33.46
N ILE A 33 -5.89 19.02 32.37
CA ILE A 33 -5.41 19.33 31.02
C ILE A 33 -5.64 20.80 30.66
N CYS A 34 -6.84 21.33 30.91
CA CYS A 34 -7.17 22.72 30.56
C CYS A 34 -7.19 23.68 31.74
N MET A 35 -6.99 23.18 32.97
CA MET A 35 -7.04 23.91 34.23
C MET A 35 -8.33 24.74 34.39
N GLN A 36 -9.46 24.16 34.00
CA GLN A 36 -10.77 24.79 34.15
C GLN A 36 -11.71 23.87 34.95
N PRO A 37 -12.65 24.44 35.73
CA PRO A 37 -13.67 23.65 36.42
C PRO A 37 -14.48 22.77 35.47
N TYR A 38 -14.90 21.61 35.96
CA TYR A 38 -15.75 20.70 35.19
C TYR A 38 -17.19 21.23 35.04
N ALA A 39 -17.88 20.79 34.00
CA ALA A 39 -19.33 20.97 33.90
C ALA A 39 -20.04 20.19 35.05
N PRO A 40 -21.11 20.73 35.66
CA PRO A 40 -21.85 21.94 35.28
C PRO A 40 -21.31 23.26 35.86
N PHE A 41 -20.26 23.24 36.68
CA PHE A 41 -19.72 24.44 37.33
C PHE A 41 -19.11 25.45 36.34
N ASN A 42 -18.70 24.97 35.17
CA ASN A 42 -18.35 25.81 34.01
C ASN A 42 -19.13 25.34 32.77
N PRO A 43 -20.06 26.14 32.21
CA PRO A 43 -20.88 25.76 31.06
C PRO A 43 -20.08 25.64 29.76
N VAL A 44 -18.90 26.26 29.68
CA VAL A 44 -17.94 26.13 28.56
C VAL A 44 -16.87 25.07 28.87
N GLY A 45 -16.87 24.55 30.10
CA GLY A 45 -15.90 23.59 30.61
C GLY A 45 -16.04 22.20 30.01
N CYS A 46 -15.08 21.35 30.35
CA CYS A 46 -15.12 19.95 29.94
C CYS A 46 -15.97 19.11 30.91
N HIS A 47 -16.55 18.01 30.42
CA HIS A 47 -17.29 17.07 31.25
C HIS A 47 -16.34 16.13 31.98
N ALA A 48 -16.56 15.94 33.27
CA ALA A 48 -15.78 15.01 34.07
C ALA A 48 -16.10 13.56 33.68
N ILE A 49 -15.06 12.79 33.38
CA ILE A 49 -15.16 11.34 33.19
C ILE A 49 -14.17 10.63 34.09
N LYS A 50 -14.61 9.53 34.69
CA LYS A 50 -13.75 8.64 35.48
C LYS A 50 -13.24 7.51 34.60
N LEU A 51 -11.92 7.39 34.53
CA LEU A 51 -11.23 6.34 33.80
C LEU A 51 -11.40 5.00 34.55
N LYS A 52 -12.05 3.99 33.97
CA LYS A 52 -12.26 2.70 34.65
C LYS A 52 -10.98 1.98 35.11
N PRO A 53 -9.87 1.94 34.34
CA PRO A 53 -8.70 1.14 34.75
C PRO A 53 -7.91 1.74 35.92
N CYS A 54 -7.93 3.06 36.08
CA CYS A 54 -7.10 3.75 37.08
C CYS A 54 -7.89 4.64 38.07
N GLY A 55 -9.19 4.83 37.85
CA GLY A 55 -10.07 5.63 38.71
C GLY A 55 -9.89 7.15 38.64
N HIS A 56 -8.90 7.66 37.88
CA HIS A 56 -8.66 9.09 37.75
C HIS A 56 -9.79 9.79 36.98
N VAL A 57 -10.12 11.01 37.42
CA VAL A 57 -11.10 11.88 36.76
C VAL A 57 -10.37 12.82 35.82
N VAL A 58 -10.83 12.91 34.57
CA VAL A 58 -10.27 13.76 33.52
C VAL A 58 -11.39 14.40 32.70
N GLY A 59 -11.08 15.49 31.99
CA GLY A 59 -12.05 16.14 31.10
C GLY A 59 -12.22 15.37 29.81
N PHE A 60 -13.44 14.97 29.45
CA PHE A 60 -13.72 14.16 28.26
C PHE A 60 -13.21 14.82 26.97
N GLN A 61 -13.56 16.09 26.75
CA GLN A 61 -13.16 16.83 25.54
C GLN A 61 -11.64 17.00 25.46
N CYS A 62 -10.99 17.26 26.59
CA CYS A 62 -9.55 17.42 26.66
C CYS A 62 -8.81 16.09 26.44
N LEU A 63 -9.29 15.01 27.04
CA LEU A 63 -8.74 13.66 26.84
C LEU A 63 -8.90 13.21 25.39
N SER A 64 -10.04 13.50 24.76
CA SER A 64 -10.28 13.19 23.34
C SER A 64 -9.28 13.91 22.44
N LYS A 65 -9.11 15.23 22.62
CA LYS A 65 -8.10 16.02 21.89
C LYS A 65 -6.67 15.52 22.12
N TRP A 66 -6.34 15.15 23.36
CA TRP A 66 -5.03 14.61 23.72
C TRP A 66 -4.74 13.26 23.07
N ASN A 67 -5.72 12.36 23.06
CA ASN A 67 -5.56 11.03 22.45
C ASN A 67 -5.48 11.11 20.92
N ALA A 68 -6.11 12.10 20.29
CA ALA A 68 -5.97 12.32 18.85
C ALA A 68 -4.50 12.59 18.45
N THR A 69 -3.72 13.25 19.32
CA THR A 69 -2.30 13.53 19.09
C THR A 69 -1.36 12.47 19.66
N ASN A 70 -1.79 11.67 20.64
CA ASN A 70 -0.95 10.68 21.33
C ASN A 70 -1.47 9.25 21.16
N PRO A 71 -0.83 8.41 20.32
CA PRO A 71 -1.33 7.07 20.00
C PRO A 71 -1.25 6.07 21.17
N GLU A 72 -0.41 6.31 22.16
CA GLU A 72 -0.23 5.39 23.30
C GLU A 72 -1.32 5.48 24.37
N ALA A 73 -2.34 6.33 24.18
CA ALA A 73 -3.58 6.40 24.96
C ALA A 73 -3.37 6.01 26.45
N ALA A 74 -2.54 6.78 27.17
CA ALA A 74 -2.24 6.53 28.58
C ALA A 74 -2.89 7.59 29.46
N CYS A 75 -3.24 7.21 30.68
CA CYS A 75 -3.69 8.16 31.69
C CYS A 75 -2.57 9.18 31.97
N LEU A 76 -2.86 10.48 31.86
CA LEU A 76 -1.87 11.53 32.10
C LEU A 76 -1.33 11.59 33.53
N LEU A 77 -2.12 11.13 34.51
CA LEU A 77 -1.76 11.20 35.92
C LEU A 77 -0.93 10.00 36.37
N CYS A 78 -1.32 8.78 36.01
CA CYS A 78 -0.65 7.55 36.47
C CYS A 78 0.08 6.77 35.37
N ARG A 79 0.03 7.23 34.11
CA ARG A 79 0.60 6.56 32.93
C ARG A 79 0.08 5.15 32.66
N GLN A 80 -0.96 4.70 33.36
CA GLN A 80 -1.60 3.43 33.06
C GLN A 80 -2.19 3.48 31.66
N ARG A 81 -1.83 2.51 30.82
CA ARG A 81 -2.36 2.38 29.47
C ARG A 81 -3.88 2.23 29.55
N LEU A 82 -4.58 3.13 28.88
CA LEU A 82 -6.00 3.03 28.71
C LEU A 82 -6.20 2.07 27.56
N ALA A 83 -6.87 0.95 27.82
CA ALA A 83 -7.39 0.07 26.78
C ALA A 83 -8.56 0.77 26.11
N LEU A 84 -8.28 1.92 25.49
CA LEU A 84 -9.21 2.57 24.60
C LEU A 84 -9.27 1.65 23.40
N GLN A 85 -10.21 0.72 23.48
CA GLN A 85 -10.80 0.05 22.32
C GLN A 85 -11.54 1.11 21.50
N PHE A 86 -10.87 2.21 21.19
CA PHE A 86 -11.21 2.98 20.04
C PHE A 86 -10.93 2.07 18.88
N ALA A 87 -11.82 2.18 17.92
CA ALA A 87 -11.69 1.55 16.65
C ALA A 87 -11.96 0.04 16.67
N SER A 88 -13.12 -0.31 16.09
CA SER A 88 -13.27 -1.59 15.40
C SER A 88 -12.00 -1.90 14.59
N LYS A 89 -11.69 -3.16 14.28
CA LYS A 89 -10.52 -3.48 13.44
C LYS A 89 -10.47 -2.63 12.16
N ILE A 90 -11.64 -2.30 11.61
CA ILE A 90 -11.82 -1.41 10.47
C ILE A 90 -11.25 -0.02 10.74
N ASP A 91 -11.63 0.61 11.84
CA ASP A 91 -11.14 1.95 12.19
C ASP A 91 -9.63 1.95 12.50
N GLN A 92 -9.07 0.84 13.02
CA GLN A 92 -7.62 0.72 13.24
C GLN A 92 -6.89 0.66 11.90
N VAL A 93 -7.44 -0.10 10.95
CA VAL A 93 -6.94 -0.18 9.57
C VAL A 93 -7.08 1.17 8.87
N LEU A 94 -8.21 1.87 9.01
CA LEU A 94 -8.43 3.19 8.43
C LEU A 94 -7.49 4.24 9.01
N LEU A 95 -7.24 4.24 10.33
CA LEU A 95 -6.29 5.14 10.97
C LEU A 95 -4.85 4.82 10.58
N TRP A 96 -4.50 3.54 10.48
CA TRP A 96 -3.19 3.11 10.00
C TRP A 96 -2.97 3.52 8.55
N LEU A 97 -3.96 3.28 7.68
CA LEU A 97 -3.94 3.71 6.27
C LEU A 97 -3.82 5.22 6.16
N ALA A 98 -4.65 5.99 6.87
CA ALA A 98 -4.65 7.45 6.84
C ALA A 98 -3.34 8.08 7.37
N ARG A 99 -2.48 7.32 8.05
CA ARG A 99 -1.16 7.74 8.52
C ARG A 99 0.00 7.21 7.66
N SER A 100 -0.28 6.39 6.66
CA SER A 100 0.75 5.87 5.77
C SER A 100 1.24 6.96 4.82
N GLU A 101 2.53 6.92 4.46
CA GLU A 101 3.12 7.82 3.44
C GLU A 101 2.40 7.71 2.10
N PHE A 102 1.80 6.54 1.82
CA PHE A 102 0.94 6.34 0.66
C PHE A 102 -0.21 7.34 0.62
N PHE A 103 -0.86 7.59 1.76
CA PHE A 103 -1.99 8.52 1.82
C PHE A 103 -1.58 9.98 1.66
N ASP A 104 -0.39 10.36 2.14
CA ASP A 104 0.10 11.73 1.95
C ASP A 104 0.45 11.97 0.47
N ALA A 105 1.16 11.04 -0.17
CA ALA A 105 1.43 11.09 -1.61
C ALA A 105 0.14 11.03 -2.45
N PHE A 106 -0.87 10.33 -1.96
CA PHE A 106 -2.19 10.21 -2.58
C PHE A 106 -3.00 11.50 -2.48
N ASP A 107 -2.99 12.16 -1.32
CA ASP A 107 -3.65 13.44 -1.13
C ASP A 107 -3.03 14.52 -2.04
N ASP A 108 -1.71 14.49 -2.22
CA ASP A 108 -1.01 15.35 -3.18
C ASP A 108 -1.41 15.04 -4.63
N LEU A 109 -1.52 13.77 -5.00
CA LEU A 109 -1.95 13.35 -6.34
C LEU A 109 -3.40 13.73 -6.63
N LEU A 110 -4.31 13.50 -5.68
CA LEU A 110 -5.72 13.91 -5.79
C LEU A 110 -5.85 15.42 -5.91
N ALA A 111 -5.10 16.19 -5.11
CA ALA A 111 -5.06 17.64 -5.22
C ALA A 111 -4.55 18.09 -6.60
N ALA A 112 -3.62 17.35 -7.21
CA ALA A 112 -3.14 17.63 -8.56
C ALA A 112 -4.16 17.26 -9.65
N MET A 113 -4.93 16.18 -9.49
CA MET A 113 -5.93 15.74 -10.46
C MET A 113 -7.23 16.56 -10.42
N HIS A 114 -7.68 16.98 -9.24
CA HIS A 114 -8.93 17.72 -9.05
C HIS A 114 -8.73 19.24 -8.98
N ARG A 115 -7.97 19.84 -9.92
CA ARG A 115 -7.73 21.30 -9.91
C ARG A 115 -9.02 22.14 -9.90
N ASP A 116 -10.12 21.61 -10.42
CA ASP A 116 -11.41 22.31 -10.54
C ASP A 116 -12.47 21.87 -9.51
N ASP A 117 -12.26 20.76 -8.79
CA ASP A 117 -13.15 20.26 -7.75
C ASP A 117 -12.55 20.53 -6.37
N ASP A 118 -13.31 21.14 -5.45
CA ASP A 118 -12.81 21.56 -4.13
C ASP A 118 -12.10 20.42 -3.38
N PRO A 119 -10.75 20.38 -3.37
CA PRO A 119 -9.99 19.28 -2.77
C PRO A 119 -10.21 19.23 -1.26
N ARG A 120 -10.76 20.29 -0.66
CA ARG A 120 -11.08 20.36 0.77
C ARG A 120 -12.09 19.30 1.18
N LYS A 121 -12.97 18.83 0.30
CA LYS A 121 -13.98 17.82 0.67
C LYS A 121 -13.36 16.50 1.16
N THR A 122 -12.35 15.99 0.47
CA THR A 122 -11.69 14.73 0.83
C THR A 122 -10.80 14.90 2.06
N TYR A 123 -10.08 16.03 2.13
CA TYR A 123 -9.30 16.43 3.32
C TYR A 123 -10.15 16.59 4.58
N HIS A 124 -11.38 17.10 4.45
CA HIS A 124 -12.29 17.24 5.58
C HIS A 124 -12.73 15.88 6.15
N LEU A 125 -12.96 14.87 5.30
CA LEU A 125 -13.30 13.51 5.76
C LEU A 125 -12.13 12.81 6.45
N ARG A 126 -10.89 12.98 5.96
CA ARG A 126 -9.67 12.47 6.63
C ARG A 126 -9.49 13.11 8.00
N ASN A 127 -9.59 14.44 8.07
CA ASN A 127 -9.48 15.16 9.35
C ASN A 127 -10.62 14.80 10.31
N ALA A 128 -11.85 14.62 9.80
CA ALA A 128 -12.97 14.13 10.59
C ALA A 128 -12.76 12.68 11.08
N LEU A 129 -12.10 11.82 10.29
CA LEU A 129 -11.68 10.49 10.68
C LEU A 129 -10.66 10.51 11.81
N VAL A 130 -9.61 11.34 11.70
CA VAL A 130 -8.59 11.50 12.74
C VAL A 130 -9.20 12.06 14.04
N ARG A 131 -10.18 12.97 13.93
CA ARG A 131 -10.89 13.53 15.09
C ARG A 131 -12.01 12.62 15.63
N GLY A 132 -12.32 11.52 14.95
CA GLY A 132 -13.41 10.61 15.34
C GLY A 132 -14.83 11.20 15.16
N GLU A 133 -14.96 12.30 14.42
CA GLU A 133 -16.22 13.04 14.17
C GLU A 133 -17.04 12.43 13.02
N ILE A 134 -16.51 11.41 12.36
CA ILE A 134 -17.05 10.80 11.16
C ILE A 134 -18.11 9.73 11.47
N THR A 135 -19.26 9.85 10.80
CA THR A 135 -20.35 8.87 10.87
C THR A 135 -19.98 7.56 10.15
N ILE A 136 -20.63 6.45 10.50
CA ILE A 136 -20.33 5.14 9.88
C ILE A 136 -20.52 5.17 8.35
N SER A 137 -21.53 5.89 7.86
CA SER A 137 -21.81 5.99 6.42
C SER A 137 -20.74 6.80 5.67
N GLU A 138 -20.15 7.80 6.30
CA GLU A 138 -19.01 8.54 5.77
C GLU A 138 -17.73 7.69 5.79
N ARG A 139 -17.53 6.84 6.82
CA ARG A 139 -16.39 5.88 6.87
C ARG A 139 -16.44 4.90 5.70
N LEU A 140 -17.63 4.36 5.42
CA LEU A 140 -17.83 3.43 4.29
C LEU A 140 -17.64 4.12 2.94
N ARG A 141 -18.03 5.40 2.82
CA ARG A 141 -17.74 6.20 1.62
C ARG A 141 -16.25 6.40 1.43
N LEU A 142 -15.54 6.86 2.47
CA LEU A 142 -14.09 7.03 2.42
C LEU A 142 -13.38 5.72 2.08
N LEU A 143 -13.79 4.60 2.67
CA LEU A 143 -13.23 3.28 2.37
C LEU A 143 -13.45 2.90 0.90
N ARG A 144 -14.66 3.13 0.36
CA ARG A 144 -14.98 2.87 -1.05
C ARG A 144 -14.09 3.70 -1.96
N ASP A 145 -13.99 5.01 -1.73
CA ASP A 145 -13.22 5.93 -2.57
C ASP A 145 -11.75 5.52 -2.60
N VAL A 146 -11.22 5.09 -1.44
CA VAL A 146 -9.85 4.58 -1.31
C VAL A 146 -9.64 3.28 -2.07
N VAL A 147 -10.58 2.33 -1.98
CA VAL A 147 -10.51 1.05 -2.71
C VAL A 147 -10.63 1.28 -4.22
N GLU A 148 -11.53 2.15 -4.65
CA GLU A 148 -11.75 2.47 -6.06
C GLU A 148 -10.49 3.11 -6.66
N LEU A 149 -9.92 4.11 -5.99
CA LEU A 149 -8.70 4.75 -6.49
C LEU A 149 -7.49 3.80 -6.42
N HIS A 150 -7.36 2.98 -5.37
CA HIS A 150 -6.31 1.96 -5.30
C HIS A 150 -6.41 0.98 -6.47
N SER A 151 -7.63 0.54 -6.83
CA SER A 151 -7.85 -0.31 -7.99
C SER A 151 -7.44 0.37 -9.30
N TRP A 152 -7.70 1.66 -9.43
CA TRP A 152 -7.31 2.48 -10.59
C TRP A 152 -5.79 2.62 -10.72
N VAL A 153 -5.10 2.92 -9.61
CA VAL A 153 -3.64 3.01 -9.55
C VAL A 153 -3.01 1.66 -9.95
N HIS A 154 -3.54 0.56 -9.44
CA HIS A 154 -3.07 -0.78 -9.82
C HIS A 154 -3.31 -1.09 -11.30
N ALA A 155 -4.43 -0.67 -11.87
CA ALA A 155 -4.69 -0.82 -13.30
C ALA A 155 -3.66 -0.05 -14.14
N VAL A 156 -3.34 1.20 -13.77
CA VAL A 156 -2.33 2.02 -14.47
C VAL A 156 -0.94 1.39 -14.37
N ILE A 157 -0.52 0.97 -13.17
CA ILE A 157 0.77 0.29 -12.97
C ILE A 157 0.85 -0.98 -13.83
N ALA A 158 -0.22 -1.77 -13.88
CA ALA A 158 -0.28 -2.97 -14.70
C ALA A 158 -0.13 -2.63 -16.21
N VAL A 159 -0.77 -1.57 -16.70
CA VAL A 159 -0.62 -1.12 -18.10
C VAL A 159 0.82 -0.69 -18.39
N ILE A 160 1.43 0.12 -17.53
CA ILE A 160 2.82 0.58 -17.68
C ILE A 160 3.77 -0.64 -17.72
N TYR A 161 3.55 -1.59 -16.82
CA TYR A 161 4.36 -2.80 -16.74
C TYR A 161 4.23 -3.68 -17.99
N ILE A 162 3.00 -3.91 -18.48
CA ILE A 162 2.75 -4.67 -19.71
C ILE A 162 3.42 -3.98 -20.91
N PHE A 163 3.31 -2.66 -21.00
CA PHE A 163 3.94 -1.89 -22.07
C PHE A 163 5.47 -1.95 -21.99
N GLY A 164 6.05 -1.82 -20.81
CA GLY A 164 7.49 -1.99 -20.58
C GLY A 164 7.98 -3.38 -20.99
N LEU A 165 7.22 -4.42 -20.65
CA LEU A 165 7.52 -5.80 -21.06
C LEU A 165 7.50 -5.96 -22.59
N ALA A 166 6.51 -5.36 -23.26
CA ALA A 166 6.39 -5.39 -24.72
C ALA A 166 7.58 -4.68 -25.40
N LEU A 167 8.03 -3.54 -24.86
CA LEU A 167 9.20 -2.81 -25.36
C LEU A 167 10.49 -3.62 -25.21
N VAL A 168 10.71 -4.25 -24.05
CA VAL A 168 11.87 -5.12 -23.82
C VAL A 168 11.84 -6.29 -24.79
N SER A 169 10.70 -6.94 -24.95
CA SER A 169 10.52 -8.04 -25.91
C SER A 169 10.86 -7.59 -27.34
N ALA A 170 10.30 -6.46 -27.81
CA ALA A 170 10.59 -5.93 -29.13
C ALA A 170 12.09 -5.59 -29.30
N GLY A 171 12.72 -4.99 -28.30
CA GLY A 171 14.15 -4.71 -28.30
C GLY A 171 15.01 -5.97 -28.42
N THR A 172 14.66 -7.03 -27.69
CA THR A 172 15.39 -8.31 -27.78
C THR A 172 15.28 -8.96 -29.16
N GLN A 173 14.12 -8.87 -29.83
CA GLN A 173 13.93 -9.38 -31.19
C GLN A 173 14.76 -8.63 -32.22
N ILE A 174 14.89 -7.31 -32.08
CA ILE A 174 15.73 -6.48 -32.95
C ILE A 174 17.21 -6.86 -32.78
N VAL A 175 17.67 -6.97 -31.53
CA VAL A 175 19.06 -7.34 -31.22
C VAL A 175 19.38 -8.74 -31.75
N PHE A 176 18.46 -9.69 -31.56
CA PHE A 176 18.65 -11.06 -32.05
C PHE A 176 18.72 -11.11 -33.58
N SER A 177 17.81 -10.42 -34.27
CA SER A 177 17.84 -10.30 -35.74
C SER A 177 19.15 -9.67 -36.25
N ALA A 178 19.67 -8.65 -35.55
CA ALA A 178 20.93 -8.01 -35.91
C ALA A 178 22.14 -8.94 -35.71
N LEU A 179 22.15 -9.71 -34.62
CA LEU A 179 23.17 -10.73 -34.34
C LEU A 179 23.15 -11.83 -35.40
N GLU A 180 21.97 -12.32 -35.77
CA GLU A 180 21.81 -13.34 -36.81
C GLU A 180 22.36 -12.83 -38.15
N ASN A 181 21.97 -11.63 -38.59
CA ASN A 181 22.48 -11.03 -39.82
C ASN A 181 24.01 -10.82 -39.81
N THR A 182 24.57 -10.42 -38.66
CA THR A 182 26.02 -10.20 -38.53
C THR A 182 26.78 -11.51 -38.54
N THR A 183 26.29 -12.53 -37.82
CA THR A 183 26.94 -13.84 -37.75
C THR A 183 26.89 -14.58 -39.08
N VAL A 184 25.76 -14.53 -39.79
CA VAL A 184 25.62 -15.06 -41.16
C VAL A 184 26.56 -14.33 -42.11
N GLY A 185 26.58 -12.99 -42.09
CA GLY A 185 27.47 -12.21 -42.95
C GLY A 185 28.96 -12.48 -42.69
N CYS A 186 29.37 -12.60 -41.42
CA CYS A 186 30.74 -12.97 -41.07
C CYS A 186 31.08 -14.41 -41.49
N ALA A 187 30.15 -15.36 -41.33
CA ALA A 187 30.33 -16.74 -41.76
C ALA A 187 30.50 -16.82 -43.28
N GLU A 188 29.64 -16.15 -44.06
CA GLU A 188 29.75 -16.09 -45.52
C GLU A 188 31.05 -15.42 -46.00
N ALA A 189 31.54 -14.40 -45.29
CA ALA A 189 32.81 -13.75 -45.63
C ALA A 189 34.05 -14.61 -45.28
N LEU A 190 33.99 -15.40 -44.20
CA LEU A 190 35.10 -16.22 -43.74
C LEU A 190 35.18 -17.57 -44.47
N VAL A 191 34.05 -18.20 -44.78
CA VAL A 191 34.01 -19.55 -45.40
C VAL A 191 34.86 -19.68 -46.69
N PRO A 192 34.82 -18.73 -47.65
CA PRO A 192 35.64 -18.82 -48.86
C PRO A 192 37.15 -18.72 -48.56
N ARG A 193 37.52 -17.95 -47.54
CA ARG A 193 38.92 -17.69 -47.17
C ARG A 193 39.56 -18.88 -46.46
N TRP A 194 38.77 -19.62 -45.68
CA TRP A 194 39.23 -20.80 -44.94
C TRP A 194 39.11 -22.10 -45.73
N ARG A 195 38.26 -22.17 -46.76
CA ARG A 195 38.11 -23.35 -47.63
C ARG A 195 39.44 -23.98 -48.09
N PRO A 196 40.41 -23.24 -48.65
CA PRO A 196 41.65 -23.86 -49.14
C PRO A 196 42.56 -24.37 -48.01
N GLN A 197 42.56 -23.71 -46.85
CA GLN A 197 43.38 -24.12 -45.69
C GLN A 197 42.76 -25.32 -44.95
N ALA A 198 41.43 -25.34 -44.82
CA ALA A 198 40.71 -26.48 -44.27
C ALA A 198 40.83 -27.72 -45.17
N ALA A 199 40.78 -27.56 -46.49
CA ALA A 199 41.01 -28.65 -47.44
C ALA A 199 42.43 -29.24 -47.32
N ALA A 200 43.45 -28.40 -47.11
CA ALA A 200 44.82 -28.87 -46.89
C ALA A 200 45.02 -29.56 -45.53
N PHE A 201 44.35 -29.10 -44.46
CA PHE A 201 44.41 -29.73 -43.14
C PHE A 201 43.67 -31.07 -43.10
N LEU A 202 42.58 -31.21 -43.87
CA LEU A 202 41.75 -32.42 -43.93
C LEU A 202 42.31 -33.51 -44.86
N GLN A 203 43.35 -33.24 -45.65
CA GLN A 203 44.00 -34.26 -46.49
C GLN A 203 44.71 -35.38 -45.71
N GLY A 204 44.73 -35.32 -44.37
CA GLY A 204 45.25 -36.40 -43.50
C GLY A 204 44.26 -36.93 -42.45
N VAL A 205 43.01 -36.47 -42.44
CA VAL A 205 42.00 -36.90 -41.48
C VAL A 205 40.74 -37.29 -42.24
N ASP A 206 40.42 -38.58 -42.28
CA ASP A 206 39.18 -39.11 -42.87
C ASP A 206 37.96 -38.64 -42.05
N ILE A 207 37.51 -37.42 -42.34
CA ILE A 207 36.21 -36.92 -41.89
C ILE A 207 35.32 -36.85 -43.12
N TRP A 208 34.42 -37.83 -43.23
CA TRP A 208 33.39 -37.88 -44.25
C TRP A 208 32.38 -36.75 -44.03
N ILE A 209 32.52 -35.66 -44.79
CA ILE A 209 31.47 -34.65 -44.91
C ILE A 209 30.59 -35.07 -46.09
N PHE A 210 29.50 -35.79 -45.78
CA PHE A 210 28.47 -36.10 -46.76
C PHE A 210 27.77 -34.81 -47.19
N GLY A 211 28.03 -34.36 -48.42
CA GLY A 211 27.22 -33.37 -49.10
C GLY A 211 26.18 -34.06 -49.96
N GLU A 212 24.90 -33.86 -49.60
CA GLU A 212 23.78 -33.47 -50.47
C GLU A 212 22.47 -33.73 -49.69
N GLY A 213 21.86 -32.66 -49.18
CA GLY A 213 20.47 -32.67 -48.74
C GLY A 213 20.17 -32.28 -47.29
N ASN A 214 20.99 -32.66 -46.30
CA ASN A 214 20.70 -32.37 -44.88
C ASN A 214 21.97 -32.47 -44.02
N VAL A 215 22.88 -31.49 -44.13
CA VAL A 215 24.08 -31.46 -43.28
C VAL A 215 23.81 -30.63 -42.05
N ILE A 216 23.52 -31.37 -40.99
CA ILE A 216 23.42 -30.93 -39.59
C ILE A 216 24.70 -30.17 -39.22
N TRP A 217 24.56 -28.87 -38.94
CA TRP A 217 25.55 -28.04 -38.26
C TRP A 217 25.80 -28.60 -36.85
N ARG A 218 26.69 -29.58 -36.73
CA ARG A 218 27.16 -30.08 -35.43
C ARG A 218 28.40 -29.32 -34.97
N LEU A 219 28.29 -27.99 -34.89
CA LEU A 219 29.29 -27.12 -34.25
C LEU A 219 28.68 -25.78 -33.81
N VAL A 220 27.49 -25.83 -33.22
CA VAL A 220 26.96 -24.77 -32.35
C VAL A 220 26.46 -25.41 -31.06
N HIS A 221 27.36 -26.11 -30.36
CA HIS A 221 27.22 -26.37 -28.92
C HIS A 221 27.91 -25.24 -28.12
N LEU A 222 27.70 -23.99 -28.53
CA LEU A 222 27.75 -22.89 -27.57
C LEU A 222 26.53 -23.08 -26.65
N ARG A 223 26.85 -23.34 -25.38
CA ARG A 223 25.95 -23.72 -24.28
C ARG A 223 24.62 -22.93 -24.26
N PRO A 224 23.53 -23.49 -23.68
CA PRO A 224 22.21 -22.86 -23.56
C PRO A 224 22.19 -21.73 -22.50
N ILE A 225 23.15 -20.82 -22.56
CA ILE A 225 23.19 -19.61 -21.73
C ILE A 225 21.95 -18.72 -22.00
N PRO A 226 21.46 -18.55 -23.24
CA PRO A 226 20.24 -17.77 -23.48
C PRO A 226 19.00 -18.40 -22.85
N TRP A 227 18.88 -19.74 -22.90
CA TRP A 227 17.70 -20.47 -22.42
C TRP A 227 17.59 -20.48 -20.90
N ILE A 228 18.72 -20.56 -20.18
CA ILE A 228 18.72 -20.48 -18.71
C ILE A 228 18.31 -19.08 -18.28
N ILE A 229 18.85 -18.02 -18.91
CA ILE A 229 18.50 -16.62 -18.61
C ILE A 229 17.01 -16.35 -18.87
N ILE A 230 16.48 -16.78 -20.01
CA ILE A 230 15.05 -16.67 -20.36
C ILE A 230 14.19 -17.40 -19.32
N ARG A 231 14.58 -18.61 -18.90
CA ARG A 231 13.82 -19.40 -17.92
C ARG A 231 13.85 -18.80 -16.52
N THR A 232 14.97 -18.21 -16.10
CA THR A 232 15.05 -17.46 -14.83
C THR A 232 14.25 -16.14 -14.87
N LEU A 233 14.24 -15.44 -16.00
CA LEU A 233 13.44 -14.22 -16.17
C LEU A 233 11.93 -14.55 -16.17
N LEU A 234 11.51 -15.58 -16.89
CA LEU A 234 10.12 -16.06 -16.85
C LEU A 234 9.71 -16.57 -15.45
N GLY A 235 10.61 -17.27 -14.75
CA GLY A 235 10.37 -17.74 -13.39
C GLY A 235 10.21 -16.59 -12.39
N ALA A 236 11.07 -15.58 -12.46
CA ALA A 236 10.98 -14.39 -11.61
C ALA A 236 9.71 -13.57 -11.91
N HIS A 237 9.32 -13.45 -13.18
CA HIS A 237 8.09 -12.78 -13.59
C HIS A 237 6.83 -13.51 -13.11
N GLY A 238 6.80 -14.84 -13.23
CA GLY A 238 5.68 -15.66 -12.74
C GLY A 238 5.51 -15.54 -11.22
N PHE A 239 6.62 -15.49 -10.48
CA PHE A 239 6.60 -15.35 -9.03
C PHE A 239 6.08 -13.97 -8.58
N LEU A 240 6.54 -12.89 -9.22
CA LEU A 240 6.07 -11.53 -8.91
C LEU A 240 4.58 -11.36 -9.23
N TYR A 241 4.11 -11.92 -10.34
CA TYR A 241 2.70 -11.86 -10.73
C TYR A 241 1.81 -12.67 -9.75
N ALA A 242 2.22 -13.89 -9.39
CA ALA A 242 1.49 -14.71 -8.42
C ALA A 242 1.43 -14.06 -7.04
N PHE A 243 2.54 -13.45 -6.59
CA PHE A 243 2.58 -12.72 -5.32
C PHE A 243 1.63 -11.52 -5.33
N PHE A 244 1.60 -10.76 -6.43
CA PHE A 244 0.72 -9.58 -6.58
C PHE A 244 -0.77 -9.95 -6.64
N VAL A 245 -1.13 -11.00 -7.38
CA VAL A 245 -2.51 -11.47 -7.47
C VAL A 245 -2.97 -12.02 -6.11
N SER A 246 -2.10 -12.73 -5.40
CA SER A 246 -2.35 -13.24 -4.05
C SER A 246 -2.61 -12.11 -3.04
N THR A 247 -1.78 -11.06 -3.01
CA THR A 247 -1.98 -9.93 -2.09
C THR A 247 -3.25 -9.16 -2.42
N SER A 248 -3.53 -8.96 -3.71
CA SER A 248 -4.76 -8.28 -4.16
C SER A 248 -6.02 -9.08 -3.79
N MET A 249 -6.03 -10.40 -4.00
CA MET A 249 -7.14 -11.27 -3.58
C MET A 249 -7.30 -11.31 -2.06
N ALA A 250 -6.20 -11.33 -1.30
CA ALA A 250 -6.26 -11.32 0.16
C ALA A 250 -6.90 -10.02 0.68
N ILE A 251 -6.57 -8.88 0.08
CA ILE A 251 -7.17 -7.58 0.40
C ILE A 251 -8.67 -7.58 0.07
N CYS A 252 -9.06 -8.06 -1.12
CA CYS A 252 -10.46 -8.16 -1.51
C CYS A 252 -11.28 -9.13 -0.62
N LEU A 253 -10.71 -10.27 -0.23
CA LEU A 253 -11.36 -11.24 0.66
C LEU A 253 -11.49 -10.72 2.10
N LEU A 254 -10.54 -9.91 2.56
CA LEU A 254 -10.65 -9.20 3.84
C LEU A 254 -11.72 -8.09 3.79
N ALA A 255 -11.91 -7.47 2.62
CA ALA A 255 -12.93 -6.45 2.41
C ALA A 255 -14.36 -7.03 2.25
N GLY A 256 -14.50 -8.25 1.69
CA GLY A 256 -15.81 -8.85 1.39
C GLY A 256 -16.43 -9.74 2.48
N ARG A 257 -15.79 -9.90 3.64
CA ARG A 257 -16.24 -10.81 4.71
C ARG A 257 -17.01 -10.14 5.86
N HIS A 258 -17.53 -8.93 5.64
CA HIS A 258 -18.32 -8.18 6.60
C HIS A 258 -19.68 -7.76 6.04
#